data_AF-A0A060BZU1-F1
#
_entry.id   AF-A0A060BZU1-F1
#
_cell.length_a   1.000
_cell.length_b   1.000
_cell.length_c   1.000
_cell.angle_alpha   90.00
_cell.angle_beta   90.00
_cell.angle_gamma   90.00
#
_symmetry.space_group_name_H-M   'P 1'
#
loop_
_entity.id
_entity.type
_entity.pdbx_description
1 polymer ?
#
loop_
_entity_poly.entity_id
_entity_poly.type
_entity_poly.pdbx_seq_one_letter_code
_entity_poly.pdbx_strand_id
1 'polypeptide(L)'
;ASTLRPYCARDARITLCRPTVRNVFGLGVGDRATRDVAPPALTVTAIGTIEPRKNFRAAAAICEALAVRLGIPVHLQIVGRTGWGPDADWLSQQPHVTL
;
A
#
# COMPACT_ATOMS: atom_id res chain seq x y z
N ALA A 1 -24.61 -2.06 1.77
CA ALA A 1 -25.09 -1.31 0.59
C ALA A 1 -25.87 -0.03 0.97
N SER A 2 -26.49 0.05 2.16
CA SER A 2 -27.25 1.22 2.61
C SER A 2 -26.39 2.47 2.87
N THR A 3 -25.16 2.31 3.36
CA THR A 3 -24.27 3.42 3.73
C THR A 3 -23.78 4.27 2.55
N LEU A 4 -23.77 3.74 1.33
CA LEU A 4 -23.30 4.45 0.12
C LEU A 4 -24.42 5.21 -0.60
N ARG A 5 -25.69 4.85 -0.35
CA ARG A 5 -26.88 5.39 -1.05
C ARG A 5 -26.96 6.93 -1.04
N PRO A 6 -26.62 7.63 0.06
CA PRO A 6 -26.68 9.10 0.10
C PRO A 6 -25.72 9.80 -0.87
N TYR A 7 -24.70 9.10 -1.36
CA TYR A 7 -23.64 9.65 -2.21
C TYR A 7 -23.78 9.24 -3.69
N CYS A 8 -24.84 8.51 -4.05
CA CYS A 8 -25.05 7.99 -5.40
C CYS A 8 -26.23 8.67 -6.10
N ALA A 9 -26.19 8.73 -7.44
CA ALA A 9 -27.35 9.13 -8.24
C ALA A 9 -28.56 8.21 -7.98
N ARG A 10 -29.78 8.73 -8.16
CA ARG A 10 -31.03 8.02 -7.83
C ARG A 10 -31.20 6.69 -8.57
N ASP A 11 -30.66 6.60 -9.78
CA ASP A 11 -30.70 5.45 -10.68
C ASP A 11 -29.41 4.60 -10.62
N ALA A 12 -28.47 4.92 -9.72
CA ALA A 12 -27.22 4.19 -9.60
C ALA A 12 -27.43 2.75 -9.09
N ARG A 13 -26.85 1.78 -9.79
CA ARG A 13 -26.84 0.37 -9.38
C ARG A 13 -25.60 0.07 -8.51
N ILE A 14 -25.81 -0.25 -7.24
CA ILE A 14 -24.74 -0.67 -6.32
C ILE A 14 -24.64 -2.19 -6.33
N THR A 15 -23.53 -2.75 -6.81
CA THR A 15 -23.27 -4.19 -6.83
C THR A 15 -21.95 -4.49 -6.13
N LEU A 16 -21.92 -5.55 -5.32
CA LEU A 16 -20.67 -6.04 -4.73
C LEU A 16 -19.86 -6.76 -5.82
N CYS A 17 -18.74 -6.18 -6.24
CA CYS A 17 -17.79 -6.85 -7.12
C CYS A 17 -16.74 -7.57 -6.27
N ARG A 18 -16.84 -8.90 -6.17
CA ARG A 18 -15.76 -9.77 -5.64
C ARG A 18 -15.17 -10.58 -6.80
N PRO A 19 -14.27 -10.00 -7.60
CA PRO A 19 -13.64 -10.75 -8.68
C PRO A 19 -12.84 -11.90 -8.07
N THR A 20 -13.10 -13.12 -8.54
CA THR A 20 -12.25 -14.26 -8.25
C THR A 20 -10.97 -14.11 -9.06
N VAL A 21 -9.86 -13.80 -8.39
CA VAL A 21 -8.57 -13.70 -9.06
C VAL A 21 -8.01 -15.11 -9.20
N ARG A 22 -7.93 -15.61 -10.43
CA ARG A 22 -7.23 -16.87 -10.72
C ARG A 22 -5.74 -16.69 -10.41
N ASN A 23 -5.08 -17.76 -9.95
CA ASN A 23 -3.64 -17.77 -9.74
C ASN A 23 -2.90 -17.77 -11.09
N VAL A 24 -2.82 -16.60 -11.73
CA VAL A 24 -2.23 -16.43 -13.08
C VAL A 24 -0.73 -16.76 -13.10
N PHE A 25 -0.08 -16.62 -11.95
CA PHE A 25 1.35 -16.83 -11.77
C PHE A 25 1.68 -18.25 -11.30
N GLY A 26 0.68 -19.12 -11.09
CA GLY A 26 0.89 -20.49 -10.61
C GLY A 26 1.58 -20.57 -9.24
N LEU A 27 1.43 -19.55 -8.40
CA LEU A 27 2.09 -19.47 -7.09
C LEU A 27 1.57 -20.58 -6.17
N GLY A 28 2.43 -21.51 -5.79
CA GLY A 28 2.17 -22.46 -4.70
C GLY A 28 2.69 -21.92 -3.37
N VAL A 29 2.12 -22.37 -2.26
CA VAL A 29 2.73 -22.16 -0.94
C VAL A 29 3.86 -23.18 -0.81
N GLY A 30 5.08 -22.78 -1.17
CA GLY A 30 6.29 -23.56 -0.87
C GLY A 30 6.72 -23.39 0.59
N ASP A 31 7.77 -24.10 0.98
CA ASP A 31 8.37 -23.91 2.31
C ASP A 31 8.88 -22.47 2.44
N ARG A 32 8.50 -21.84 3.56
CA ARG A 32 8.99 -20.50 3.88
C ARG A 32 10.46 -20.61 4.21
N ALA A 33 11.32 -20.02 3.38
CA ALA A 33 12.73 -19.88 3.71
C ALA A 33 12.87 -19.17 5.06
N THR A 34 13.59 -19.78 5.99
CA THR A 34 13.99 -19.14 7.23
C THR A 34 15.11 -18.15 6.92
N ARG A 35 14.99 -16.94 7.47
CA ARG A 35 16.12 -16.01 7.50
C ARG A 35 16.86 -16.24 8.80
N ASP A 36 18.14 -16.62 8.69
CA ASP A 36 19.00 -16.88 9.86
C ASP A 36 19.34 -15.60 10.65
N VAL A 37 19.17 -14.42 10.04
CA VAL A 37 19.53 -13.13 10.65
C VAL A 37 18.45 -12.10 10.38
N ALA A 38 18.08 -11.35 11.43
CA ALA A 38 17.20 -10.19 11.30
C ALA A 38 17.91 -9.12 10.44
N PRO A 39 17.26 -8.60 9.39
CA PRO A 39 17.92 -7.65 8.50
C PRO A 39 18.23 -6.35 9.26
N PRO A 40 19.35 -5.69 8.96
CA PRO A 40 19.75 -4.43 9.62
C PRO A 40 18.79 -3.27 9.33
N ALA A 41 17.87 -3.44 8.37
CA ALA A 41 16.80 -2.52 8.02
C ALA A 41 15.61 -3.30 7.43
N LEU A 42 14.41 -2.71 7.47
CA LEU A 42 13.20 -3.25 6.86
C LEU A 42 12.80 -2.42 5.65
N THR A 43 12.58 -3.05 4.50
CA THR A 43 11.96 -2.41 3.34
C THR A 43 10.52 -2.89 3.20
N VAL A 44 9.58 -1.95 3.20
CA VAL A 44 8.17 -2.19 2.94
C VAL A 44 7.88 -1.76 1.51
N THR A 45 7.43 -2.68 0.66
CA THR A 45 7.08 -2.36 -0.73
C THR A 45 5.56 -2.25 -0.90
N ALA A 46 5.11 -1.13 -1.45
CA ALA A 46 3.73 -0.89 -1.83
C ALA A 46 3.64 -0.72 -3.35
N ILE A 47 2.66 -1.34 -4.01
CA ILE A 47 2.55 -1.32 -5.48
C ILE A 47 1.23 -0.66 -5.87
N GLY A 48 1.30 0.39 -6.69
CA GLY A 48 0.13 1.07 -7.22
C GLY A 48 0.37 2.50 -7.66
N THR A 49 -0.55 3.04 -8.47
CA THR A 49 -0.57 4.45 -8.83
C THR A 49 -0.75 5.33 -7.59
N ILE A 50 0.03 6.40 -7.46
CA ILE A 50 -0.01 7.34 -6.32
C ILE A 50 -1.21 8.27 -6.48
N GLU A 51 -2.22 8.09 -5.64
CA GLU A 51 -3.46 8.89 -5.65
C GLU A 51 -4.11 8.84 -4.25
N PRO A 52 -4.86 9.88 -3.84
CA PRO A 52 -5.40 9.99 -2.47
C PRO A 52 -6.16 8.77 -1.96
N ARG A 53 -6.91 8.09 -2.84
CA ARG A 53 -7.66 6.88 -2.47
C ARG A 53 -6.78 5.67 -2.09
N LYS A 54 -5.47 5.71 -2.38
CA LYS A 54 -4.50 4.68 -1.99
C LYS A 54 -3.88 4.92 -0.63
N ASN A 55 -3.97 6.16 -0.12
CA ASN A 55 -3.55 6.53 1.22
C ASN A 55 -2.10 6.13 1.55
N PHE A 56 -1.17 6.35 0.61
CA PHE A 56 0.24 6.07 0.82
C PHE A 56 0.87 6.94 1.91
N ARG A 57 0.26 8.09 2.24
CA ARG A 57 0.65 8.92 3.39
C ARG A 57 0.54 8.14 4.71
N ALA A 58 -0.53 7.36 4.88
CA ALA A 58 -0.66 6.49 6.05
C ALA A 58 0.40 5.38 6.05
N ALA A 59 0.75 4.82 4.89
CA ALA A 59 1.83 3.84 4.79
C ALA A 59 3.19 4.43 5.22
N ALA A 60 3.48 5.68 4.83
CA ALA A 60 4.70 6.38 5.26
C ALA A 60 4.72 6.59 6.79
N ALA A 61 3.60 7.02 7.38
CA ALA A 61 3.48 7.19 8.83
C ALA A 61 3.62 5.85 9.60
N ILE A 62 3.08 4.76 9.05
CA ILE A 62 3.25 3.42 9.63
C ILE A 62 4.73 3.00 9.60
N CYS A 63 5.45 3.26 8.51
CA CYS A 63 6.87 2.91 8.42
C CYS A 63 7.71 3.69 9.43
N GLU A 64 7.43 4.98 9.62
CA GLU A 64 8.08 5.80 10.65
C GLU A 64 7.83 5.25 12.07
N ALA A 65 6.57 4.94 12.40
CA ALA A 65 6.22 4.35 13.68
C ALA A 65 6.87 2.97 13.90
N LEU A 66 6.97 2.16 12.84
CA LEU A 66 7.67 0.87 12.87
C LEU A 66 9.17 1.05 13.12
N ALA A 67 9.80 2.04 12.51
CA ALA A 67 11.22 2.32 12.74
C ALA A 67 11.50 2.61 14.22
N VAL A 68 10.67 3.47 14.84
CA VAL A 68 10.75 3.77 16.27
C VAL A 68 10.52 2.50 17.10
N ARG A 69 9.51 1.69 16.76
CA ARG A 69 9.14 0.50 17.53
C ARG A 69 10.17 -0.62 17.47
N LEU A 70 10.86 -0.76 16.35
CA LEU A 70 11.82 -1.83 16.09
C LEU A 70 13.27 -1.41 16.39
N GLY A 71 13.54 -0.11 16.47
CA GLY A 71 14.90 0.41 16.65
C GLY A 71 15.81 0.17 15.43
N ILE A 72 15.23 -0.08 14.26
CA ILE A 72 15.94 -0.26 12.99
C ILE A 72 15.35 0.66 11.92
N PRO A 73 16.12 1.05 10.89
CA PRO A 73 15.58 1.79 9.76
C PRO A 73 14.45 1.03 9.07
N VAL A 74 13.36 1.73 8.75
CA VAL A 74 12.25 1.20 7.95
C VAL A 74 12.04 2.13 6.77
N HIS A 75 12.17 1.58 5.57
CA HIS A 75 12.03 2.30 4.31
C HIS A 75 10.75 1.90 3.58
N LEU A 76 9.99 2.86 3.10
CA LEU A 76 8.84 2.63 2.23
C LEU A 76 9.25 2.80 0.77
N GLN A 77 9.14 1.73 -0.02
CA GLN A 77 9.29 1.78 -1.46
C GLN A 77 7.91 1.67 -2.12
N ILE A 78 7.49 2.72 -2.82
CA ILE A 78 6.29 2.73 -3.63
C ILE A 78 6.72 2.41 -5.06
N VAL A 79 6.06 1.46 -5.71
CA VAL A 79 6.32 1.10 -7.10
C VAL A 79 5.05 1.37 -7.89
N GLY A 80 5.12 2.35 -8.79
CA GLY A 80 3.98 2.72 -9.61
C GLY A 80 4.22 3.99 -10.42
N ARG A 81 3.12 4.63 -10.80
CA ARG A 81 3.14 5.92 -11.49
C ARG A 81 2.55 6.98 -10.58
N THR A 82 3.00 8.22 -10.73
CA THR A 82 2.30 9.38 -10.19
C THR A 82 0.90 9.46 -10.80
N GLY A 83 -0.12 9.52 -9.95
CA GLY A 83 -1.50 9.75 -10.33
C GLY A 83 -1.89 11.22 -10.13
N TRP A 84 -3.07 11.44 -9.54
CA TRP A 84 -3.63 12.76 -9.29
C TRP A 84 -3.54 13.11 -7.80
N GLY A 85 -3.66 14.40 -7.48
CA GLY A 85 -3.66 14.90 -6.09
C GLY A 85 -2.26 15.20 -5.53
N PRO A 86 -2.18 15.72 -4.30
CA PRO A 86 -0.95 16.27 -3.72
C PRO A 86 -0.03 15.20 -3.10
N ASP A 87 -0.48 13.94 -3.06
CA ASP A 87 0.20 12.89 -2.31
C ASP A 87 1.59 12.59 -2.85
N ALA A 88 1.80 12.63 -4.17
CA ALA A 88 3.10 12.38 -4.77
C ALA A 88 4.15 13.41 -4.32
N ASP A 89 3.80 14.68 -4.35
CA ASP A 89 4.67 15.77 -3.90
C ASP A 89 4.95 15.66 -2.40
N TRP A 90 3.93 15.35 -1.59
CA TRP A 90 4.14 15.17 -0.15
C TRP A 90 5.05 13.97 0.15
N LEU A 91 4.86 12.85 -0.56
CA LEU A 91 5.65 11.62 -0.36
C LEU A 91 7.10 11.80 -0.80
N SER A 92 7.36 12.55 -1.87
CA SER A 92 8.74 12.79 -2.34
C SER A 92 9.58 13.62 -1.37
N GLN A 93 8.94 14.31 -0.42
CA GLN A 93 9.63 15.05 0.64
C GLN A 93 9.91 14.20 1.89
N GLN A 94 9.44 12.96 1.95
CA GLN A 94 9.67 12.10 3.11
C GLN A 94 11.01 11.36 2.98
N PRO A 95 11.93 11.47 3.96
CA PRO A 95 13.28 10.93 3.84
C PRO A 95 13.33 9.39 3.81
N HIS A 96 12.31 8.72 4.35
CA HIS A 96 12.18 7.27 4.40
C HIS A 96 11.27 6.70 3.31
N VAL A 97 11.02 7.46 2.24
CA VAL A 97 10.15 7.06 1.13
C VAL A 97 10.91 7.13 -0.20
N THR A 98 10.70 6.13 -1.05
CA THR A 98 11.10 6.15 -2.47
C THR A 98 9.87 5.86 -3.33
N LEU A 99 9.72 6.60 -4.43
CA LEU A 99 8.61 6.51 -5.38
C LEU A 99 8.99 5.77 -6.67
#